data_AF-A0A534G6J6-F1
#
_entry.id   AF-A0A534G6J6-F1
#
_cell.length_a   1.000
_cell.length_b   1.000
_cell.length_c   1.000
_cell.angle_alpha   90.00
_cell.angle_beta   90.00
_cell.angle_gamma   90.00
#
_symmetry.space_group_name_H-M   'P 1'
#
loop_
_entity.id
_entity.type
_entity.pdbx_description
1 polymer ?
#
loop_
_entity_poly.entity_id
_entity_poly.type
_entity_poly.pdbx_seq_one_letter_code
_entity_poly.pdbx_strand_id
1 'polypeptide(L)' 'MIAPRVATPSPTARAAARPHAETREAMICKAAYLLAERRGFGPGHELDDWLLAEQQVDSWLANRGPPRRYRPR' A
#
# COMPACT_ATOMS: atom_id res chain seq x y z
N MET A 1 -17.49 -29.23 11.76
CA MET A 1 -16.23 -28.53 12.10
C MET A 1 -15.84 -27.69 10.88
N ILE A 2 -15.86 -26.36 10.98
CA ILE A 2 -15.66 -25.45 9.83
C ILE A 2 -14.16 -25.14 9.73
N ALA A 3 -13.52 -25.53 8.62
CA ALA A 3 -12.12 -25.21 8.34
C ALA A 3 -11.96 -23.72 7.94
N PRO A 4 -10.87 -23.04 8.31
CA PRO A 4 -10.64 -21.66 7.91
C PRO A 4 -10.33 -21.61 6.40
N ARG A 5 -11.10 -20.79 5.67
CA ARG A 5 -10.90 -20.57 4.24
C ARG A 5 -9.70 -19.64 4.06
N VAL A 6 -8.54 -20.19 3.72
CA VAL A 6 -7.39 -19.41 3.29
C VAL A 6 -7.76 -18.78 1.95
N ALA A 7 -7.96 -17.46 1.93
CA ALA A 7 -8.13 -16.73 0.68
C ALA A 7 -6.81 -16.78 -0.08
N THR A 8 -6.77 -17.53 -1.18
CA THR A 8 -5.66 -17.48 -2.11
C THR A 8 -5.67 -16.11 -2.80
N PRO A 9 -4.58 -15.32 -2.77
CA PRO A 9 -4.52 -14.11 -3.57
C PRO A 9 -4.53 -14.53 -5.05
N SER A 10 -5.51 -14.02 -5.79
CA SER A 10 -5.73 -14.34 -7.20
C SER A 10 -4.50 -13.97 -8.05
N PRO A 11 -4.04 -14.83 -8.99
CA PRO A 11 -2.83 -14.61 -9.78
C PRO A 11 -2.93 -13.49 -10.83
N THR A 12 -4.08 -12.83 -10.96
CA THR A 12 -4.31 -11.75 -11.93
C THR A 12 -3.55 -10.45 -11.62
N ALA A 13 -2.89 -10.34 -10.46
CA ALA A 13 -2.03 -9.20 -10.14
C ALA A 13 -0.65 -9.23 -10.84
N ARG A 14 -0.27 -10.35 -11.49
CA ARG A 14 1.07 -10.55 -12.08
C ARG A 14 1.17 -10.17 -13.57
N ALA A 15 0.12 -9.64 -14.19
CA ALA A 15 0.07 -9.42 -15.64
C ALA A 15 0.24 -7.96 -16.10
N ALA A 16 0.83 -7.07 -15.30
CA ALA A 16 1.10 -5.68 -15.70
C ALA A 16 2.58 -5.28 -15.50
N ALA A 17 3.51 -6.15 -15.90
CA ALA A 17 4.95 -5.82 -15.95
C ALA A 17 5.27 -4.98 -17.20
N ARG A 18 4.80 -3.73 -17.23
CA ARG A 18 5.61 -2.67 -17.83
C ARG A 18 6.63 -2.24 -16.76
N PRO A 19 7.79 -1.66 -17.11
CA PRO A 19 8.57 -0.86 -16.15
C PRO A 19 7.78 0.44 -15.88
N HIS A 20 6.59 0.28 -15.30
CA HIS A 20 5.75 1.35 -14.81
C HIS A 20 6.29 1.69 -13.43
N ALA A 21 6.35 2.99 -13.13
CA ALA A 21 6.51 3.48 -11.78
C ALA A 21 5.67 2.62 -10.82
N GLU A 22 6.24 2.23 -9.67
CA GLU A 22 5.51 1.44 -8.67
C GLU A 22 4.13 2.05 -8.44
N THR A 23 3.09 1.26 -8.69
CA THR A 23 1.72 1.68 -8.43
C THR A 23 1.57 2.06 -6.96
N ARG A 24 0.72 3.06 -6.67
CA ARG A 24 0.37 3.44 -5.29
C ARG A 24 0.09 2.23 -4.40
N GLU A 25 -0.71 1.27 -4.90
CA GLU A 25 -1.05 0.03 -4.19
C GLU A 25 0.17 -0.84 -3.85
N ALA A 26 1.14 -0.95 -4.76
CA ALA A 26 2.37 -1.70 -4.52
C ALA A 26 3.23 -1.04 -3.44
N MET A 27 3.29 0.30 -3.44
CA MET A 27 3.98 1.06 -2.39
C MET A 27 3.29 0.89 -1.03
N ILE A 28 1.96 0.91 -0.99
CA ILE A 28 1.17 0.72 0.24
C ILE A 28 1.40 -0.68 0.79
N CYS A 29 1.32 -1.70 -0.05
CA CYS A 29 1.53 -3.09 0.35
C CYS A 29 2.93 -3.28 0.98
N LYS A 30 3.97 -2.71 0.35
CA LYS A 30 5.33 -2.74 0.91
C LYS A 30 5.44 -1.99 2.24
N ALA A 31 4.85 -0.80 2.35
CA ALA A 31 4.89 -0.03 3.59
C ALA A 31 4.14 -0.74 4.73
N ALA A 32 2.97 -1.33 4.45
CA ALA A 32 2.20 -2.11 5.43
C ALA A 32 2.98 -3.35 5.89
N TYR A 33 3.64 -4.05 4.96
CA TYR A 33 4.52 -5.17 5.30
C TYR A 33 5.65 -4.77 6.25
N LEU A 34 6.34 -3.66 5.97
CA LEU A 34 7.42 -3.17 6.83
C LEU A 34 6.92 -2.72 8.21
N LEU A 35 5.71 -2.15 8.29
CA LEU A 35 5.09 -1.80 9.57
C LEU A 35 4.78 -3.04 10.41
N ALA A 36 4.18 -4.06 9.79
CA ALA A 36 3.90 -5.33 10.42
C ALA A 36 5.20 -6.04 10.86
N GLU A 37 6.23 -6.04 10.00
CA GLU A 37 7.55 -6.62 10.30
C GLU A 37 8.19 -5.95 11.52
N ARG A 38 8.16 -4.60 11.60
CA ARG A 38 8.69 -3.85 12.76
C ARG A 38 7.97 -4.18 14.07
N ARG A 39 6.73 -4.66 14.00
CA ARG A 39 5.94 -5.13 15.15
C ARG A 39 6.03 -6.64 15.37
N GLY A 40 6.75 -7.37 14.52
CA GLY A 40 6.83 -8.83 14.59
C GLY A 40 5.55 -9.54 14.13
N PHE A 41 4.77 -8.92 13.24
CA PHE A 41 3.52 -9.46 12.68
C PHE A 41 2.47 -9.82 13.74
N GLY A 42 2.33 -8.96 14.75
CA GLY A 42 1.29 -9.12 15.78
C GLY A 42 -0.12 -9.11 15.16
N PRO A 43 -0.99 -10.09 15.49
CA PRO A 43 -2.34 -10.16 14.94
C PRO A 43 -3.22 -9.01 15.45
N GLY A 44 -4.19 -8.57 14.63
CA GLY A 44 -5.15 -7.53 15.00
C GLY A 44 -4.69 -6.09 14.69
N HIS A 45 -3.57 -5.93 14.01
CA HIS A 45 -3.02 -4.63 13.57
C HIS A 45 -2.90 -4.51 12.05
N GLU A 46 -3.35 -5.52 11.29
CA GLU A 46 -3.20 -5.57 9.84
C GLU A 46 -3.89 -4.38 9.17
N LEU A 47 -5.08 -4.01 9.68
CA LEU A 47 -5.85 -2.88 9.15
C LEU A 47 -5.19 -1.54 9.51
N ASP A 48 -4.70 -1.38 10.73
CA ASP A 48 -3.98 -0.18 11.17
C ASP A 48 -2.70 0.02 10.36
N ASP A 49 -1.93 -1.05 10.15
CA ASP A 49 -0.70 -1.00 9.36
C ASP A 49 -0.99 -0.64 7.90
N TRP A 50 -2.11 -1.12 7.34
CA TRP A 50 -2.54 -0.76 6.00
C TRP A 50 -2.99 0.71 5.90
N LEU A 51 -3.81 1.19 6.85
CA LEU A 51 -4.25 2.60 6.89
C LEU A 51 -3.08 3.57 7.11
N LEU A 52 -2.09 3.19 7.92
CA LEU A 52 -0.89 3.99 8.14
C LEU A 52 0.01 3.99 6.90
N ALA A 53 0.10 2.86 6.20
CA ALA A 53 0.81 2.75 4.93
C ALA A 53 0.17 3.61 3.83
N GLU A 54 -1.17 3.60 3.70
CA GLU A 54 -1.89 4.47 2.77
C GLU A 54 -1.55 5.95 2.97
N GLN A 55 -1.65 6.44 4.21
CA GLN A 55 -1.37 7.83 4.54
C GLN A 55 0.09 8.23 4.25
N GLN A 56 1.04 7.34 4.53
CA GLN A 56 2.45 7.58 4.23
C GLN A 56 2.71 7.68 2.73
N VAL A 57 2.16 6.76 1.95
CA VAL A 57 2.32 6.75 0.49
C VAL A 57 1.63 7.95 -0.14
N ASP A 58 0.43 8.30 0.32
CA ASP A 58 -0.27 9.50 -0.15
C ASP A 58 0.53 10.77 0.13
N SER A 59 1.11 10.89 1.33
CA SER A 59 1.97 12.01 1.69
C SER A 59 3.20 12.07 0.80
N TRP A 60 3.82 10.92 0.49
CA TRP A 60 4.98 10.85 -0.39
C TRP A 60 4.63 11.22 -1.83
N LEU A 61 3.51 10.75 -2.35
CA LEU A 61 3.04 11.06 -3.70
C LEU A 61 2.61 12.52 -3.82
N ALA A 62 1.95 13.07 -2.81
CA ALA A 62 1.59 14.48 -2.74
C ALA A 62 2.83 15.38 -2.73
N ASN A 63 3.87 15.00 -1.97
CA ASN A 63 5.13 15.73 -1.93
C ASN A 63 5.99 15.56 -3.20
N ARG A 64 5.77 14.49 -3.98
CA ARG A 64 6.42 14.25 -5.27
C ARG A 64 5.70 14.90 -6.46
N GLY A 65 4.45 15.34 -6.27
CA GLY A 65 3.68 16.04 -7.30
C GLY A 65 4.24 17.44 -7.59
N PRO A 66 4.06 17.97 -8.82
CA PRO A 66 4.54 19.31 -9.15
C PRO A 66 3.90 20.34 -8.22
N PRO A 67 4.61 21.44 -7.85
CA PRO A 67 4.04 22.49 -7.01
C PRO A 67 2.72 22.94 -7.65
N ARG A 68 1.66 23.00 -6.82
CA ARG A 68 0.35 23.51 -7.24
C ARG A 68 0.57 24.86 -7.90
N ARG A 69 0.48 24.92 -9.23
CA ARG A 69 0.59 26.18 -9.97
C ARG A 69 -0.57 27.06 -9.52
N TYR A 70 -0.26 28.06 -8.71
CA TYR A 70 -1.20 29.09 -8.30
C TYR A 70 -1.61 29.89 -9.55
N ARG A 71 -2.92 30.02 -9.79
CA ARG A 71 -3.48 30.85 -10.86
C ARG A 71 -4.31 31.96 -10.20
N PRO A 72 -3.76 33.16 -9.97
CA PRO A 72 -4.58 34.29 -9.53
C PRO A 72 -5.42 34.81 -10.70
N ARG A 73 -6.57 35.38 -10.36
CA ARG A 73 -7.50 36.05 -11.28
C ARG A 73 -6.95 37.38 -11.77
#